data_AF-A0A9E1BH67-F1
#
_entry.id   AF-A0A9E1BH67-F1
#
_cell.length_a   1.000
_cell.length_b   1.000
_cell.length_c   1.000
_cell.angle_alpha   90.00
_cell.angle_beta   90.00
_cell.angle_gamma   90.00
#
_symmetry.space_group_name_H-M   'P 1'
#
loop_
_entity.id
_entity.type
_entity.pdbx_description
1 polymer ?
#
loop_
_entity_poly.entity_id
_entity_poly.type
_entity_poly.pdbx_seq_one_letter_code
_entity_poly.pdbx_strand_id
1 'polypeptide(L)'
;MAASKKYVVLADIESVRVPFSVFESALEELSRIGEIAACKFYGYSAKRTKDYGEFIQENSYDALSALPKKRKGKLDLRQVIDAARLAQFPNIDGFFLIYGNGDITPLIAYLKAYGKDVVAGVIEPDKNSVLCNKVIMLDAKATTQTVLNAGYKKVNAAPVVKKAAQPKAAPVQYAPQPAPQPIYQQPAQPAPAPQPAPAAPAQTQQQSEEAAQMALLLEQFNKIIASDN
;
A
#
# COMPACT_ATOMS: atom_id res chain seq x y z
N MET A 1 -3.64 10.69 35.46
CA MET A 1 -2.53 10.31 34.56
C MET A 1 -3.02 10.55 33.14
N ALA A 2 -2.39 11.43 32.36
CA ALA A 2 -2.72 11.53 30.94
C ALA A 2 -2.40 10.17 30.30
N ALA A 3 -3.30 9.63 29.48
CA ALA A 3 -3.05 8.38 28.78
C ALA A 3 -1.83 8.55 27.85
N SER A 4 -0.91 7.58 27.88
CA SER A 4 0.21 7.55 26.94
C SER A 4 -0.34 7.42 25.52
N LYS A 5 0.25 8.16 24.56
CA LYS A 5 -0.13 8.06 23.15
C LYS A 5 0.16 6.64 22.64
N LYS A 6 -0.76 6.06 21.87
CA LYS A 6 -0.59 4.74 21.26
C LYS A 6 -0.15 4.84 19.81
N TYR A 7 1.00 4.26 19.49
CA TYR A 7 1.58 4.23 18.15
C TYR A 7 1.47 2.85 17.53
N VAL A 8 1.16 2.79 16.24
CA VAL A 8 1.37 1.60 15.41
C VAL A 8 2.62 1.77 14.56
N VAL A 9 3.46 0.75 14.51
CA VAL A 9 4.67 0.70 13.69
C VAL A 9 4.37 -0.04 12.39
N LEU A 10 4.60 0.60 11.26
CA LEU A 10 4.50 0.01 9.93
C LEU A 10 5.87 0.11 9.25
N ALA A 11 6.55 -1.03 9.09
CA ALA A 11 7.95 -1.04 8.68
C ALA A 11 8.22 -1.81 7.38
N ASP A 12 8.58 -1.09 6.31
CA ASP A 12 9.14 -1.66 5.09
C ASP A 12 10.63 -1.96 5.24
N ILE A 13 10.90 -3.14 5.80
CA ILE A 13 12.23 -3.68 6.03
C ILE A 13 12.90 -4.17 4.73
N GLU A 14 12.13 -4.46 3.68
CA GLU A 14 12.70 -4.82 2.38
C GLU A 14 13.33 -3.62 1.66
N SER A 15 12.71 -2.45 1.80
CA SER A 15 13.22 -1.21 1.21
C SER A 15 14.36 -0.59 2.00
N VAL A 16 14.20 -0.45 3.33
CA VAL A 16 15.15 0.32 4.15
C VAL A 16 16.37 -0.50 4.57
N ARG A 17 16.23 -1.82 4.74
CA ARG A 17 17.33 -2.77 4.94
C ARG A 17 18.30 -2.41 6.09
N VAL A 18 17.75 -1.88 7.18
CA VAL A 18 18.51 -1.66 8.41
C VAL A 18 18.54 -2.95 9.26
N PRO A 19 19.63 -3.22 9.99
CA PRO A 19 19.69 -4.34 10.92
C PRO A 19 18.70 -4.16 12.07
N PHE A 20 18.27 -5.25 12.69
CA PHE A 20 17.32 -5.24 13.80
C PHE A 20 17.78 -4.35 14.96
N SER A 21 19.06 -4.33 15.31
CA SER A 21 19.59 -3.48 16.40
C SER A 21 19.35 -1.97 16.18
N VAL A 22 19.36 -1.52 14.93
CA VAL A 22 19.04 -0.13 14.56
C VAL A 22 17.54 0.12 14.67
N PHE A 23 16.72 -0.85 14.25
CA PHE A 23 15.28 -0.78 14.40
C PHE A 23 14.85 -0.78 15.87
N GLU A 24 15.47 -1.62 16.71
CA GLU A 24 15.25 -1.69 18.15
C GLU A 24 15.58 -0.36 18.82
N SER A 25 16.72 0.26 18.49
CA SER A 25 17.08 1.60 18.97
C SER A 25 16.01 2.64 18.61
N ALA A 26 15.43 2.56 17.41
CA ALA A 26 14.35 3.45 17.00
C ALA A 26 13.03 3.17 17.74
N LEU A 27 12.74 1.91 18.08
CA LEU A 27 11.60 1.56 18.93
C LEU A 27 11.78 2.08 20.36
N GLU A 28 12.98 2.02 20.92
CA GLU A 28 13.28 2.61 22.23
C GLU A 28 13.02 4.13 22.23
N GLU A 29 13.46 4.85 21.19
CA GLU A 29 13.14 6.27 21.05
C GLU A 29 11.63 6.52 20.93
N LEU A 30 10.93 5.73 20.12
CA LEU A 30 9.47 5.83 20.00
C LEU A 30 8.76 5.56 21.33
N SER A 31 9.26 4.62 22.13
CA SER A 31 8.70 4.24 23.44
C SER A 31 8.73 5.38 24.46
N ARG A 32 9.67 6.33 24.31
CA ARG A 32 9.73 7.56 25.12
C ARG A 32 8.66 8.57 24.73
N ILE A 33 8.12 8.47 23.52
CA ILE A 33 7.09 9.35 22.97
C ILE A 33 5.69 8.78 23.25
N GLY A 34 5.54 7.45 23.23
CA GLY A 34 4.29 6.77 23.54
C GLY A 34 4.41 5.24 23.56
N GLU A 35 3.30 4.59 23.88
CA GLU A 35 3.18 3.13 23.90
C GLU A 35 3.11 2.56 22.47
N ILE A 36 3.83 1.47 22.20
CA ILE A 36 3.76 0.76 20.93
C ILE A 36 2.61 -0.26 21.00
N ALA A 37 1.53 -0.01 20.27
CA ALA A 37 0.33 -0.85 20.29
C ALA A 37 0.46 -2.09 19.40
N ALA A 38 1.14 -1.97 18.25
CA ALA A 38 1.37 -3.08 17.32
C ALA A 38 2.50 -2.74 16.35
N CYS A 39 3.17 -3.77 15.86
CA CYS A 39 4.12 -3.68 14.75
C CYS A 39 3.63 -4.54 13.59
N LYS A 40 3.82 -4.03 12.36
CA LYS A 40 3.62 -4.78 11.14
C LYS A 40 4.80 -4.58 10.19
N PHE A 41 5.35 -5.69 9.72
CA PHE A 41 6.54 -5.72 8.90
C PHE A 41 6.22 -6.08 7.46
N TYR A 42 6.83 -5.35 6.54
CA TYR A 42 6.63 -5.48 5.12
C TYR A 42 7.94 -5.92 4.48
N GLY A 43 7.92 -7.07 3.80
CA GLY A 43 9.06 -7.54 3.04
C GLY A 43 10.02 -8.44 3.81
N TYR A 44 9.53 -9.13 4.83
CA TYR A 44 10.32 -10.09 5.61
C TYR A 44 10.86 -11.22 4.72
N SER A 45 12.12 -11.58 4.93
CA SER A 45 12.76 -12.71 4.27
C SER A 45 13.79 -13.36 5.19
N ALA A 46 13.68 -14.68 5.38
CA ALA A 46 14.65 -15.47 6.14
C ALA A 46 16.10 -15.40 5.60
N LYS A 47 16.31 -14.87 4.38
CA LYS A 47 17.64 -14.66 3.80
C LYS A 47 18.24 -13.28 4.08
N ARG A 48 17.41 -12.25 4.31
CA ARG A 48 17.86 -10.85 4.36
C ARG A 48 17.53 -10.12 5.65
N THR A 49 16.45 -10.50 6.32
CA THR A 49 15.93 -9.84 7.53
C THR A 49 15.66 -10.88 8.61
N LYS A 50 16.47 -11.94 8.66
CA LYS A 50 16.31 -13.07 9.59
C LYS A 50 16.42 -12.63 11.05
N ASP A 51 17.24 -11.62 11.29
CA ASP A 51 17.47 -10.96 12.57
C ASP A 51 16.20 -10.37 13.19
N TYR A 52 15.17 -10.03 12.39
CA TYR A 52 13.86 -9.61 12.91
C TYR A 52 13.00 -10.80 13.38
N GLY A 53 13.36 -12.03 13.02
CA GLY A 53 12.49 -13.21 13.13
C GLY A 53 12.11 -13.55 14.57
N GLU A 54 13.08 -13.50 15.48
CA GLU A 54 12.85 -13.77 16.91
C GLU A 54 11.88 -12.75 17.50
N PHE A 55 12.16 -11.46 17.33
CA PHE A 55 11.29 -10.38 17.78
C PHE A 55 9.86 -10.46 17.21
N ILE A 56 9.72 -10.76 15.92
CA ILE A 56 8.40 -10.93 15.28
C ILE A 56 7.63 -12.09 15.91
N GLN A 57 8.29 -13.22 16.15
CA GLN A 57 7.67 -14.42 16.71
C GLN A 57 7.27 -14.24 18.17
N GLU A 58 8.18 -13.73 19.00
CA GLU A 58 7.94 -13.53 20.45
C GLU A 58 6.76 -12.60 20.71
N ASN A 59 6.60 -11.57 19.88
CA ASN A 59 5.55 -10.57 20.02
C ASN A 59 4.31 -10.86 19.17
N SER A 60 4.29 -11.98 18.43
CA SER A 60 3.19 -12.35 17.52
C SER A 60 2.83 -11.25 16.51
N TYR A 61 3.83 -10.54 15.97
CA TYR A 61 3.62 -9.47 15.00
C TYR A 61 3.36 -9.99 13.59
N ASP A 62 2.59 -9.21 12.82
CA ASP A 62 2.30 -9.52 11.42
C ASP A 62 3.52 -9.18 10.54
N ALA A 63 3.96 -10.14 9.73
CA ALA A 63 5.09 -9.99 8.83
C ALA A 63 4.75 -10.53 7.44
N LEU A 64 4.67 -9.63 6.47
CA LEU A 64 4.43 -9.98 5.07
C LEU A 64 5.74 -10.35 4.38
N SER A 65 5.75 -11.48 3.69
CA SER A 65 6.90 -11.94 2.91
C SER A 65 7.32 -10.95 1.82
N ALA A 66 8.63 -10.88 1.58
CA ALA A 66 9.22 -10.17 0.45
C ALA A 66 8.62 -10.61 -0.89
N LEU A 67 8.37 -9.63 -1.76
CA LEU A 67 7.84 -9.90 -3.10
C LEU A 67 8.97 -9.86 -4.14
N PRO A 68 8.84 -10.60 -5.26
CA PRO A 68 9.78 -10.48 -6.37
C PRO A 68 9.87 -9.03 -6.86
N LYS A 69 11.05 -8.56 -7.31
CA LYS A 69 11.31 -7.16 -7.70
C LYS A 69 10.24 -6.54 -8.61
N LYS A 70 9.67 -7.32 -9.54
CA LYS A 70 8.58 -6.87 -10.46
C LYS A 70 7.27 -6.47 -9.74
N ARG A 71 7.15 -6.75 -8.44
CA ARG A 71 5.95 -6.53 -7.62
C ARG A 71 6.21 -5.67 -6.38
N LYS A 72 7.36 -4.98 -6.31
CA LYS A 72 7.74 -4.18 -5.13
C LYS A 72 6.67 -3.17 -4.72
N GLY A 73 6.08 -2.45 -5.68
CA GLY A 73 5.00 -1.49 -5.43
C GLY A 73 3.72 -2.08 -4.82
N LYS A 74 3.52 -3.40 -4.84
CA LYS A 74 2.39 -4.03 -4.15
C LYS A 74 2.56 -4.02 -2.63
N LEU A 75 3.79 -4.01 -2.14
CA LEU A 75 4.08 -3.96 -0.72
C LEU A 75 3.85 -2.55 -0.17
N ASP A 76 4.33 -1.53 -0.89
CA ASP A 76 4.06 -0.12 -0.62
C ASP A 76 2.55 0.15 -0.54
N LEU A 77 1.79 -0.34 -1.53
CA LEU A 77 0.33 -0.19 -1.55
C LEU A 77 -0.35 -0.88 -0.35
N ARG A 78 0.13 -2.06 0.07
CA ARG A 78 -0.40 -2.74 1.26
C ARG A 78 -0.15 -1.94 2.53
N GLN A 79 1.05 -1.39 2.69
CA GLN A 79 1.39 -0.51 3.82
C GLN A 79 0.46 0.70 3.88
N VAL A 80 0.20 1.34 2.73
CA VAL A 80 -0.74 2.48 2.63
C VAL A 80 -2.16 2.09 3.01
N ILE A 81 -2.66 0.95 2.52
CA ILE A 81 -4.01 0.46 2.84
C ILE A 81 -4.14 0.14 4.34
N ASP A 82 -3.16 -0.55 4.91
CA ASP A 82 -3.15 -0.90 6.33
C ASP A 82 -3.13 0.37 7.20
N ALA A 83 -2.27 1.35 6.87
CA ALA A 83 -2.22 2.61 7.58
C ALA A 83 -3.56 3.36 7.54
N ALA A 84 -4.18 3.46 6.35
CA ALA A 84 -5.46 4.15 6.18
C ALA A 84 -6.61 3.43 6.92
N ARG A 85 -6.60 2.09 6.95
CA ARG A 85 -7.56 1.31 7.74
C ARG A 85 -7.36 1.53 9.23
N LEU A 86 -6.11 1.48 9.70
CA LEU A 86 -5.78 1.61 11.11
C LEU A 86 -6.05 3.02 11.65
N ALA A 87 -5.92 4.05 10.80
CA ALA A 87 -6.18 5.43 11.18
C ALA A 87 -7.65 5.68 11.60
N GLN A 88 -8.57 4.81 11.22
CA GLN A 88 -9.98 4.93 11.60
C GLN A 88 -10.24 4.48 13.04
N PHE A 89 -9.32 3.72 13.66
CA PHE A 89 -9.52 3.31 15.05
C PHE A 89 -9.19 4.46 16.02
N PRO A 90 -10.07 4.73 17.00
CA PRO A 90 -9.92 5.85 17.92
C PRO A 90 -8.83 5.64 18.98
N ASN A 91 -8.43 4.39 19.25
CA ASN A 91 -7.42 4.02 20.23
C ASN A 91 -5.98 4.06 19.69
N ILE A 92 -5.78 4.50 18.44
CA ILE A 92 -4.47 4.71 17.82
C ILE A 92 -4.25 6.20 17.69
N ASP A 93 -3.26 6.74 18.37
CA ASP A 93 -2.94 8.17 18.37
C ASP A 93 -1.93 8.54 17.28
N GLY A 94 -1.11 7.58 16.83
CA GLY A 94 -0.05 7.86 15.87
C GLY A 94 0.48 6.66 15.12
N PHE A 95 1.34 6.97 14.15
CA PHE A 95 1.99 6.00 13.29
C PHE A 95 3.49 6.26 13.26
N PHE A 96 4.28 5.20 13.42
CA PHE A 96 5.69 5.20 13.08
C PHE A 96 5.87 4.51 11.74
N LEU A 97 6.25 5.28 10.72
CA LEU A 97 6.36 4.83 9.34
C LEU A 97 7.83 4.68 8.95
N ILE A 98 8.24 3.45 8.65
CA ILE A 98 9.47 3.15 7.92
C ILE A 98 9.03 2.71 6.52
N TYR A 99 9.43 3.46 5.50
CA TYR A 99 8.91 3.36 4.14
C TYR A 99 10.03 3.33 3.11
N GLY A 100 9.75 2.76 1.92
CA GLY A 100 10.67 2.83 0.79
C GLY A 100 10.64 4.16 0.04
N ASN A 101 11.43 4.28 -1.02
CA ASN A 101 11.59 5.53 -1.82
C ASN A 101 10.33 6.00 -2.58
N GLY A 102 9.16 5.39 -2.31
CA GLY A 102 7.89 5.79 -2.90
C GLY A 102 7.42 7.16 -2.40
N ASP A 103 6.50 7.76 -3.15
CA ASP A 103 5.83 8.98 -2.69
C ASP A 103 4.68 8.61 -1.74
N ILE A 104 4.89 8.83 -0.45
CA ILE A 104 3.88 8.61 0.59
C ILE A 104 3.27 9.92 1.10
N THR A 105 3.53 11.04 0.43
CA THR A 105 2.96 12.35 0.77
C THR A 105 1.43 12.30 0.94
N PRO A 106 0.65 11.62 0.06
CA PRO A 106 -0.80 11.52 0.23
C PRO A 106 -1.20 10.76 1.50
N LEU A 107 -0.44 9.71 1.87
CA LEU A 107 -0.67 8.96 3.10
C LEU A 107 -0.41 9.84 4.33
N ILE A 108 0.73 10.55 4.37
CA ILE A 108 1.08 11.43 5.49
C ILE A 108 0.00 12.50 5.69
N ALA A 109 -0.44 13.14 4.60
CA ALA A 109 -1.51 14.13 4.65
C ALA A 109 -2.83 13.54 5.17
N TYR A 110 -3.20 12.33 4.71
CA TYR A 110 -4.39 11.62 5.17
C TYR A 110 -4.33 11.32 6.67
N LEU A 111 -3.23 10.75 7.18
CA LEU A 111 -3.06 10.43 8.59
C LEU A 111 -3.14 11.69 9.47
N LYS A 112 -2.47 12.77 9.08
CA LYS A 112 -2.53 14.05 9.80
C LYS A 112 -3.93 14.67 9.78
N ALA A 113 -4.66 14.55 8.67
CA ALA A 113 -6.05 15.01 8.59
C ALA A 113 -6.99 14.23 9.52
N TYR A 114 -6.68 12.96 9.81
CA TYR A 114 -7.34 12.13 10.83
C TYR A 114 -6.86 12.42 12.26
N GLY A 115 -6.05 13.47 12.46
CA GLY A 115 -5.54 13.87 13.77
C GLY A 115 -4.45 12.95 14.32
N LYS A 116 -3.85 12.09 13.47
CA LYS A 116 -2.81 11.15 13.91
C LYS A 116 -1.44 11.83 13.95
N ASP A 117 -0.65 11.47 14.95
CA ASP A 117 0.75 11.89 15.08
C ASP A 117 1.62 11.00 14.19
N VAL A 118 2.23 11.56 13.15
CA VAL A 118 3.03 10.80 12.18
C VAL A 118 4.51 10.97 12.47
N VAL A 119 5.19 9.86 12.75
CA VAL A 119 6.64 9.79 13.00
C VAL A 119 7.28 9.04 11.83
N ALA A 120 8.29 9.61 11.18
CA ALA A 120 9.04 8.93 10.13
C ALA A 120 10.29 8.26 10.71
N GLY A 121 10.58 7.03 10.32
CA GLY A 121 11.88 6.38 10.53
C GLY A 121 12.67 6.36 9.23
N VAL A 122 13.75 7.13 9.15
CA VAL A 122 14.58 7.26 7.94
C VAL A 122 16.06 7.28 8.29
N ILE A 123 16.91 6.80 7.38
CA ILE A 123 18.37 6.89 7.54
C ILE A 123 18.83 8.35 7.35
N GLU A 124 18.25 9.03 6.36
CA GLU A 124 18.48 10.45 6.07
C GLU A 124 17.13 11.15 5.85
N PRO A 125 16.97 12.41 6.29
CA PRO A 125 15.76 13.17 6.01
C PRO A 125 15.52 13.34 4.50
N ASP A 126 14.31 13.00 4.08
CA ASP A 126 13.84 13.13 2.70
C ASP A 126 12.59 14.02 2.59
N LYS A 127 12.07 14.18 1.35
CA LYS A 127 10.86 14.96 1.06
C LYS A 127 9.61 14.50 1.83
N ASN A 128 9.52 13.23 2.22
CA ASN A 128 8.36 12.67 2.92
C ASN A 128 8.52 12.94 4.43
N SER A 129 9.70 12.68 4.99
CA SER A 129 10.00 12.82 6.43
C SER A 129 9.79 14.24 6.94
N VAL A 130 10.10 15.26 6.13
CA VAL A 130 9.89 16.68 6.48
C VAL A 130 8.41 17.08 6.56
N LEU A 131 7.48 16.22 6.10
CA LEU A 131 6.04 16.45 6.21
C LEU A 131 5.44 15.75 7.43
N CYS A 132 6.19 14.86 8.08
CA CYS A 132 5.78 14.19 9.32
C CYS A 132 5.87 15.15 10.53
N ASN A 133 5.29 14.75 11.66
CA ASN A 133 5.35 15.52 12.91
C ASN A 133 6.73 15.39 13.58
N LYS A 134 7.34 14.21 13.46
CA LYS A 134 8.65 13.87 14.01
C LYS A 134 9.39 12.95 13.05
N VAL A 135 10.70 12.92 13.20
CA VAL A 135 11.58 11.99 12.50
C VAL A 135 12.48 11.33 13.54
N ILE A 136 12.59 10.01 13.47
CA ILE A 136 13.57 9.22 14.21
C ILE A 136 14.61 8.74 13.19
N MET A 137 15.88 9.07 13.41
CA MET A 137 16.97 8.59 12.56
C MET A 137 17.19 7.10 12.79
N LEU A 138 17.29 6.35 11.70
CA LEU A 138 17.60 4.92 11.71
C LEU A 138 19.13 4.73 11.67
N ASP A 139 19.77 5.06 12.78
CA ASP A 139 21.19 4.88 13.00
C ASP A 139 21.45 4.11 14.32
N ALA A 140 22.72 3.79 14.61
CA ALA A 140 23.08 3.01 15.81
C ALA A 140 22.83 3.75 17.14
N LYS A 141 22.54 5.05 17.11
CA LYS A 141 22.14 5.88 18.24
C LYS A 141 20.93 6.71 17.81
N ALA A 142 19.82 6.04 17.57
CA ALA A 142 18.61 6.66 17.04
C ALA A 142 18.30 7.98 17.76
N THR A 143 18.12 9.04 16.99
CA THR A 143 17.81 10.38 17.52
C THR A 143 16.45 10.85 17.02
N THR A 144 15.64 11.38 17.93
CA THR A 144 14.34 11.97 17.58
C THR A 144 14.49 13.46 17.31
N GLN A 145 14.07 13.89 16.12
CA GLN A 145 13.96 15.29 15.73
C GLN A 145 12.49 15.65 15.56
N THR A 146 12.05 16.71 16.24
CA THR A 146 10.71 17.25 15.98
C THR A 146 10.77 18.11 14.74
N VAL A 147 9.96 17.77 13.74
CA VAL A 147 9.84 18.60 12.55
C VAL A 147 8.91 19.74 12.93
N LEU A 148 9.51 20.90 13.21
CA LEU A 148 8.75 22.13 13.33
C LEU A 148 8.16 22.39 11.95
N ASN A 149 6.86 22.12 11.78
CA ASN A 149 6.14 22.58 10.61
C ASN A 149 6.29 24.11 10.58
N ALA A 150 7.16 24.63 9.72
CA ALA A 150 7.08 26.02 9.30
C ALA A 150 5.62 26.21 8.85
N GLY A 151 4.88 27.00 9.62
CA GLY A 151 3.42 26.91 9.72
C GLY A 151 2.74 26.70 8.39
N TYR A 152 2.03 25.57 8.25
CA TYR A 152 1.04 25.43 7.20
C TYR A 152 0.15 26.68 7.26
N LYS A 153 0.09 27.45 6.18
CA LYS A 153 -0.96 28.47 6.05
C LYS A 153 -2.26 27.71 6.19
N LYS A 154 -3.01 27.97 7.28
CA LYS A 154 -4.36 27.43 7.43
C LYS A 154 -5.07 27.72 6.12
N VAL A 155 -5.43 26.67 5.39
CA VAL A 155 -6.46 26.83 4.36
C VAL A 155 -7.70 27.18 5.16
N ASN A 156 -8.10 28.46 5.13
CA ASN A 156 -9.42 28.82 5.58
C ASN A 156 -10.35 27.94 4.76
N ALA A 157 -11.15 27.12 5.44
CA ALA A 157 -12.31 26.53 4.82
C ALA A 157 -13.23 27.71 4.46
N ALA A 158 -12.97 28.33 3.31
CA ALA A 158 -14.01 29.09 2.65
C ALA A 158 -15.19 28.11 2.56
N PRO A 159 -16.39 28.50 3.01
CA PRO A 159 -17.54 27.63 2.85
C PRO A 159 -17.52 27.21 1.39
N VAL A 160 -17.58 25.90 1.14
CA VAL A 160 -17.90 25.41 -0.19
C VAL A 160 -19.25 26.05 -0.47
N VAL A 161 -19.24 27.16 -1.20
CA VAL A 161 -20.45 27.81 -1.65
C VAL A 161 -21.08 26.73 -2.50
N LYS A 162 -22.11 26.07 -1.96
CA LYS A 162 -23.06 25.31 -2.76
C LYS A 162 -23.55 26.35 -3.76
N LYS A 163 -22.96 26.35 -4.95
CA LYS A 163 -23.47 27.12 -6.05
C LYS A 163 -24.87 26.56 -6.23
N ALA A 164 -25.88 27.32 -5.81
CA ALA A 164 -27.27 26.95 -6.02
C ALA A 164 -27.38 26.57 -7.49
N ALA A 165 -27.92 25.38 -7.75
CA ALA A 165 -28.22 24.96 -9.10
C ALA A 165 -28.98 26.10 -9.77
N GLN A 166 -28.41 26.67 -10.82
CA GLN A 166 -29.11 27.67 -11.62
C GLN A 166 -30.40 27.01 -12.13
N PRO A 167 -31.53 27.74 -12.15
CA PRO A 167 -32.79 27.21 -12.65
C PRO A 167 -32.59 26.62 -14.04
N LYS A 168 -33.00 25.35 -14.18
CA LYS A 168 -33.00 24.61 -15.44
C LYS A 168 -33.87 25.37 -16.45
N ALA A 169 -33.24 25.89 -17.50
CA ALA A 169 -33.97 26.34 -18.68
C ALA A 169 -34.74 25.14 -19.29
N ALA A 170 -35.90 25.45 -19.86
CA ALA A 170 -36.90 24.51 -20.37
C ALA A 170 -36.33 23.39 -21.28
N PRO A 171 -37.00 22.22 -21.33
CA PRO A 171 -36.56 21.11 -22.18
C PRO A 171 -36.59 21.52 -23.66
N VAL A 172 -35.44 21.42 -24.32
CA VAL A 172 -35.36 21.46 -25.78
C VAL A 172 -35.94 20.14 -26.32
N GLN A 173 -37.04 20.26 -27.06
CA GLN A 173 -37.65 19.20 -27.87
C GLN A 173 -36.63 18.70 -28.91
N TYR A 174 -36.34 17.40 -28.91
CA TYR A 174 -35.62 16.76 -30.01
C TYR A 174 -36.57 16.62 -31.22
N ALA A 175 -36.25 17.30 -32.32
CA ALA A 175 -36.80 17.01 -33.64
C ALA A 175 -36.13 15.74 -34.21
N PRO A 176 -36.86 14.91 -35.00
CA PRO A 176 -36.40 13.60 -35.45
C PRO A 176 -35.18 13.67 -36.39
N GLN A 177 -34.29 12.68 -36.24
CA GLN A 177 -33.06 12.54 -37.03
C GLN A 177 -33.34 12.30 -38.53
N PRO A 178 -32.66 13.02 -39.45
CA PRO A 178 -32.56 12.63 -40.86
C PRO A 178 -31.58 11.45 -41.06
N ALA A 179 -31.89 10.62 -42.06
CA ALA A 179 -31.26 9.35 -42.41
C ALA A 179 -29.73 9.40 -42.71
N PRO A 180 -29.01 8.25 -42.63
CA PRO A 180 -27.57 8.19 -42.85
C PRO A 180 -27.18 8.42 -44.32
N GLN A 181 -26.11 9.19 -44.53
CA GLN A 181 -25.45 9.45 -45.82
C GLN A 181 -24.02 8.86 -45.81
N PRO A 182 -23.43 8.52 -46.97
CA PRO A 182 -22.49 7.42 -47.11
C PRO A 182 -21.04 7.72 -46.69
N ILE A 183 -20.34 6.63 -46.38
CA ILE A 183 -18.93 6.56 -45.99
C ILE A 183 -18.03 6.85 -47.21
N TYR A 184 -17.17 7.87 -47.13
CA TYR A 184 -16.07 8.06 -48.06
C TYR A 184 -14.88 7.18 -47.66
N GLN A 185 -14.37 6.40 -48.61
CA GLN A 185 -13.25 5.46 -48.47
C GLN A 185 -11.91 6.21 -48.39
N GLN A 186 -11.10 5.87 -47.40
CA GLN A 186 -9.70 6.30 -47.27
C GLN A 186 -8.82 5.52 -48.27
N PRO A 187 -7.83 6.15 -48.96
CA PRO A 187 -6.93 5.43 -49.86
C PRO A 187 -6.09 4.38 -49.13
N ALA A 188 -6.01 3.19 -49.72
CA ALA A 188 -5.28 2.03 -49.19
C ALA A 188 -3.76 2.27 -49.18
N GLN A 189 -3.11 2.06 -48.03
CA GLN A 189 -1.67 1.77 -47.97
C GLN A 189 -1.44 0.28 -48.30
N PRO A 190 -0.38 -0.10 -49.03
CA PRO A 190 -0.06 -1.50 -49.29
C PRO A 190 0.24 -2.24 -47.98
N ALA A 191 -0.43 -3.37 -47.78
CA ALA A 191 -0.28 -4.23 -46.62
C ALA A 191 1.13 -4.88 -46.56
N PRO A 192 1.81 -4.89 -45.40
CA PRO A 192 2.82 -5.90 -45.12
C PRO A 192 2.15 -7.28 -45.15
N ALA A 193 2.85 -8.27 -45.71
CA ALA A 193 2.36 -9.65 -45.82
C ALA A 193 1.84 -10.20 -44.47
N PRO A 194 0.80 -11.04 -44.47
CA PRO A 194 0.21 -11.57 -43.25
C PRO A 194 1.23 -12.38 -42.45
N GLN A 195 1.53 -11.91 -41.24
CA GLN A 195 2.19 -12.75 -40.24
C GLN A 195 1.24 -13.91 -39.87
N PRO A 196 1.72 -15.15 -39.74
CA PRO A 196 0.90 -16.27 -39.28
C PRO A 196 0.30 -15.94 -37.91
N ALA A 197 -0.98 -16.27 -37.72
CA ALA A 197 -1.68 -16.12 -36.45
C ALA A 197 -0.84 -16.70 -35.29
N PRO A 198 -0.81 -16.05 -34.11
CA PRO A 198 -0.22 -16.68 -32.94
C PRO A 198 -1.00 -17.98 -32.68
N ALA A 199 -0.30 -19.11 -32.81
CA ALA A 199 -0.82 -20.41 -32.45
C ALA A 199 -1.36 -20.32 -31.02
N ALA A 200 -2.55 -20.89 -30.79
CA ALA A 200 -3.00 -21.20 -29.44
C ALA A 200 -1.83 -21.87 -28.70
N PRO A 201 -1.54 -21.50 -27.43
CA PRO A 201 -0.44 -22.11 -26.72
C PRO A 201 -0.66 -23.62 -26.76
N ALA A 202 0.28 -24.33 -27.39
CA ALA A 202 0.32 -25.77 -27.32
C ALA A 202 0.36 -26.11 -25.83
N GLN A 203 -0.70 -26.76 -25.32
CA GLN A 203 -0.64 -27.38 -24.01
C GLN A 203 0.54 -28.36 -24.08
N THR A 204 1.64 -28.01 -23.43
CA THR A 204 2.77 -28.91 -23.26
C THR A 204 2.26 -30.17 -22.57
N GLN A 205 2.77 -31.36 -22.91
CA GLN A 205 2.38 -32.63 -22.29
C GLN A 205 2.34 -32.53 -20.75
N GLN A 206 3.26 -31.77 -20.15
CA GLN A 206 3.27 -31.44 -18.72
C GLN A 206 2.01 -30.74 -18.20
N GLN A 207 1.40 -29.80 -18.95
CA GLN A 207 0.17 -29.13 -18.53
C GLN A 207 -1.06 -30.04 -18.64
N SER A 208 -1.09 -30.95 -19.62
CA SER A 208 -2.14 -31.98 -19.69
C SER A 208 -1.99 -33.03 -18.59
N GLU A 209 -0.75 -33.39 -18.23
CA GLU A 209 -0.45 -34.31 -17.14
C GLU A 209 -0.79 -33.70 -15.77
N GLU A 210 -0.51 -32.41 -15.57
CA GLU A 210 -0.83 -31.68 -14.33
C GLU A 210 -2.36 -31.48 -14.18
N ALA A 211 -3.07 -31.21 -15.28
CA ALA A 211 -4.53 -31.15 -15.29
C ALA A 211 -5.18 -32.51 -15.01
N ALA A 212 -4.62 -33.59 -15.55
CA ALA A 212 -5.09 -34.96 -15.27
C ALA A 212 -4.81 -35.38 -13.82
N GLN A 213 -3.65 -35.02 -13.26
CA GLN A 213 -3.33 -35.25 -11.84
C GLN A 213 -4.26 -34.46 -10.92
N MET A 214 -4.57 -33.20 -11.27
CA MET A 214 -5.49 -32.38 -10.48
C MET A 214 -6.93 -32.92 -10.54
N ALA A 215 -7.37 -33.45 -11.69
CA ALA A 215 -8.68 -34.11 -11.81
C ALA A 215 -8.77 -35.39 -10.98
N LEU A 216 -7.70 -36.21 -10.98
CA LEU A 216 -7.64 -37.42 -10.15
C LEU A 216 -7.66 -37.10 -8.65
N LEU A 217 -6.94 -36.05 -8.24
CA LEU A 217 -6.91 -35.60 -6.84
C LEU A 217 -8.28 -35.10 -6.38
N LEU A 218 -9.01 -34.39 -7.25
CA LEU A 218 -10.36 -33.92 -6.97
C LEU A 218 -11.36 -35.07 -6.85
N GLU A 219 -11.22 -36.09 -7.69
CA GLU A 219 -12.07 -37.29 -7.61
C GLU A 219 -11.79 -38.10 -6.33
N GLN A 220 -10.52 -38.23 -5.94
CA GLN A 220 -10.13 -38.85 -4.67
C GLN A 220 -10.67 -38.08 -3.47
N PHE A 221 -10.59 -36.74 -3.50
CA PHE A 221 -11.14 -35.89 -2.45
C PHE A 221 -12.66 -36.08 -2.33
N ASN A 222 -13.38 -36.08 -3.45
CA ASN A 222 -14.82 -36.27 -3.46
C ASN A 222 -15.24 -37.69 -2.98
N LYS A 223 -14.45 -38.73 -3.26
CA LYS A 223 -14.67 -40.08 -2.73
C LYS A 223 -14.46 -40.17 -1.21
N ILE A 224 -13.50 -39.43 -0.67
CA ILE A 224 -13.27 -39.35 0.78
C ILE A 224 -14.46 -38.65 1.45
N ILE A 225 -14.89 -37.51 0.91
CA ILE A 225 -16.07 -36.78 1.43
C ILE A 225 -17.35 -37.61 1.34
N ALA A 226 -17.51 -38.44 0.31
CA ALA A 226 -18.65 -39.33 0.15
C ALA A 226 -18.56 -40.64 0.96
N SER A 227 -17.40 -40.96 1.55
CA SER A 227 -17.16 -42.16 2.37
C SER A 227 -17.39 -41.92 3.87
N ASP A 228 -17.46 -40.66 4.31
CA ASP A 228 -17.65 -40.26 5.70
C ASP A 228 -19.11 -39.84 6.01
N ASN A 229 -20.07 -40.28 5.19
CA ASN A 229 -21.51 -40.10 5.40
C ASN A 229 -22.28 -41.37 5.02
#